data_AF-A0AAV5QFA8-F1
#
_entry.id   AF-A0AAV5QFA8-F1
#
_cell.length_a   1.000
_cell.length_b   1.000
_cell.length_c   1.000
_cell.angle_alpha   90.00
_cell.angle_beta   90.00
_cell.angle_gamma   90.00
#
_symmetry.space_group_name_H-M   'P 1'
#
loop_
_entity.id
_entity.type
_entity.pdbx_description
1 polymer ?
#
loop_
_entity_poly.entity_id
_entity_poly.type
_entity_poly.pdbx_seq_one_letter_code
_entity_poly.pdbx_strand_id
1 'polypeptide(L)'
;MVDEEDFLADLENDFELSGEEENEEDEDIQEVDKAVSNVDDDQDIKDNEESNINIDSSTNDGANAADQALVTRMKELVNNERNLSTEDMIQRLDMKSIKSIKTITKLLSLLDPVLQRIDTLEKNQVDFTNNHYSTTDAHYDFLVTSNEFVSEIGNEISLIHSFIKSQYSPQFSELETIVVDPVEYCQTLLIIGNDLGNAPSKSSELKKIITGEKILVINMSILELKISNLPQMIMNSIIDACNIVIKLDAARIKITKFISEKLSTYAPNLSRIIGSYCAVQLMSYCGGLDKLAYTPSCNIPSIGTKKPVKIGFGQVGIRQKGFLYSSSIISEVPENFQRQAMRIVSGKLLLAARMDLAGSNSDGSFGIKTLEEIQKKLEKLMAPPDNVGPKALPIPIDKTSKKRGGRRFRKMKEKYQMTDLQKAQNRMVFGKEEDTVMTEFGDEIGLGMAGRNSMLGTGNIRAVGNTKIKHSLSKKMNNRLKGADSDVLTIGSLGHHYGSKHLTNVDDLVNSLKRKADEPVGNEKKRLHN
;
A
#
# COMPACT_ATOMS: atom_id res chain seq x y z
N MET A 1 37.19 40.00 -43.14
CA MET A 1 36.09 39.78 -44.10
C MET A 1 35.79 38.28 -44.23
N VAL A 2 35.87 37.61 -43.09
CA VAL A 2 35.28 36.33 -42.70
C VAL A 2 34.70 36.69 -41.32
N ASP A 3 33.62 36.06 -40.86
CA ASP A 3 32.95 36.31 -39.56
C ASP A 3 31.60 37.06 -39.61
N GLU A 4 30.87 37.03 -40.74
CA GLU A 4 29.41 37.30 -40.75
C GLU A 4 28.56 36.02 -40.86
N GLU A 5 29.12 34.90 -41.34
CA GLU A 5 28.38 33.63 -41.47
C GLU A 5 28.34 32.81 -40.16
N ASP A 6 29.41 32.82 -39.34
CA ASP A 6 29.42 32.15 -38.03
C ASP A 6 28.51 32.83 -36.99
N PHE A 7 28.12 34.08 -37.22
CA PHE A 7 27.25 34.84 -36.32
C PHE A 7 25.75 34.60 -36.57
N LEU A 8 25.39 34.11 -37.78
CA LEU A 8 24.03 33.73 -38.13
C LEU A 8 23.72 32.28 -37.70
N ALA A 9 24.70 31.38 -37.74
CA ALA A 9 24.55 29.99 -37.28
C ALA A 9 24.30 29.86 -35.76
N ASP A 10 24.84 30.78 -34.96
CA ASP A 10 24.62 30.83 -33.50
C ASP A 10 23.28 31.49 -33.10
N LEU A 11 22.60 32.15 -34.04
CA LEU A 11 21.31 32.83 -33.83
C LEU A 11 20.10 32.02 -34.31
N GLU A 12 20.30 31.06 -35.24
CA GLU A 12 19.28 30.06 -35.63
C GLU A 12 19.13 28.94 -34.59
N ASN A 13 20.20 28.54 -33.89
CA ASN A 13 20.13 27.47 -32.88
C ASN A 13 19.45 27.86 -31.55
N ASP A 14 19.22 29.17 -31.29
CA ASP A 14 18.60 29.66 -30.05
C ASP A 14 17.09 29.96 -30.22
N PHE A 15 16.50 29.75 -31.41
CA PHE A 15 15.06 29.95 -31.67
C PHE A 15 14.24 28.66 -31.86
N GLU A 16 14.88 27.48 -31.95
CA GLU A 16 14.20 26.17 -32.05
C GLU A 16 14.07 25.41 -30.71
N LEU A 17 14.22 26.08 -29.56
CA LEU A 17 14.02 25.45 -28.24
C LEU A 17 12.91 26.11 -27.42
N SER A 18 11.77 26.38 -28.05
CA SER A 18 10.51 26.52 -27.32
C SER A 18 9.31 26.26 -28.21
N GLY A 19 8.76 25.04 -28.12
CA GLY A 19 7.43 24.69 -28.58
C GLY A 19 7.43 23.86 -29.84
N GLU A 20 7.51 22.54 -29.69
CA GLU A 20 6.57 21.64 -30.34
C GLU A 20 6.58 20.31 -29.58
N GLU A 21 5.39 19.93 -29.15
CA GLU A 21 5.07 18.74 -28.37
C GLU A 21 5.27 17.52 -29.26
N GLU A 22 5.85 16.46 -28.70
CA GLU A 22 5.87 15.14 -29.34
C GLU A 22 4.41 14.69 -29.53
N ASN A 23 3.94 14.70 -30.78
CA ASN A 23 2.74 13.99 -31.18
C ASN A 23 3.05 12.50 -31.12
N GLU A 24 2.43 11.80 -30.18
CA GLU A 24 2.27 10.34 -30.21
C GLU A 24 1.41 10.00 -31.45
N GLU A 25 1.92 9.14 -32.32
CA GLU A 25 1.17 8.53 -33.40
C GLU A 25 0.17 7.53 -32.80
N ASP A 26 -1.05 7.99 -32.53
CA ASP A 26 -2.24 7.15 -32.37
C ASP A 26 -2.70 6.71 -33.77
N GLU A 27 -2.52 5.42 -34.08
CA GLU A 27 -3.21 4.77 -35.20
C GLU A 27 -4.68 4.52 -34.82
N ASP A 28 -5.54 5.52 -35.08
CA ASP A 28 -6.99 5.32 -35.09
C ASP A 28 -7.44 4.64 -36.39
N ILE A 29 -7.91 3.39 -36.24
CA ILE A 29 -8.60 2.62 -37.28
C ILE A 29 -9.97 3.26 -37.50
N GLN A 30 -10.18 3.77 -38.71
CA GLN A 30 -11.42 4.34 -39.20
C GLN A 30 -12.58 3.34 -39.12
N GLU A 31 -13.63 3.72 -38.38
CA GLU A 31 -14.99 3.23 -38.57
C GLU A 31 -15.44 3.48 -40.02
N VAL A 32 -15.79 2.41 -40.73
CA VAL A 32 -16.59 2.47 -41.95
C VAL A 32 -18.00 2.07 -41.56
N ASP A 33 -18.84 3.07 -41.33
CA ASP A 33 -20.29 2.91 -41.29
C ASP A 33 -20.88 3.52 -42.56
N LYS A 34 -21.47 2.66 -43.41
CA LYS A 34 -22.38 3.05 -44.48
C LYS A 34 -23.39 1.94 -44.75
N ALA A 35 -24.55 2.15 -44.11
CA ALA A 35 -25.89 2.08 -44.68
C ALA A 35 -26.44 0.71 -45.12
N VAL A 36 -27.60 0.31 -44.60
CA VAL A 36 -28.93 0.66 -45.18
C VAL A 36 -30.07 -0.04 -44.39
N SER A 37 -30.97 0.80 -43.87
CA SER A 37 -32.42 0.68 -43.64
C SER A 37 -33.08 -0.60 -43.08
N ASN A 38 -33.78 -0.39 -41.95
CA ASN A 38 -35.20 -0.68 -41.66
C ASN A 38 -35.89 -1.80 -42.47
N VAL A 39 -36.38 -2.83 -41.76
CA VAL A 39 -37.80 -3.26 -41.78
C VAL A 39 -38.08 -3.94 -40.42
N ASP A 40 -39.04 -3.40 -39.67
CA ASP A 40 -39.76 -4.09 -38.60
C ASP A 40 -40.59 -5.24 -39.20
N ASP A 41 -40.59 -6.41 -38.57
CA ASP A 41 -41.83 -7.18 -38.36
C ASP A 41 -41.60 -8.32 -37.37
N ASP A 42 -42.37 -8.29 -36.29
CA ASP A 42 -42.65 -9.40 -35.39
C ASP A 42 -43.23 -10.60 -36.16
N GLN A 43 -42.77 -11.81 -35.86
CA GLN A 43 -43.68 -12.95 -35.68
C GLN A 43 -43.02 -14.17 -35.01
N ASP A 44 -43.76 -14.70 -34.04
CA ASP A 44 -43.64 -16.01 -33.42
C ASP A 44 -43.33 -17.13 -34.42
N ILE A 45 -42.48 -18.10 -34.03
CA ILE A 45 -42.71 -19.53 -34.27
C ILE A 45 -41.98 -20.33 -33.18
N LYS A 46 -42.78 -21.16 -32.50
CA LYS A 46 -42.37 -22.22 -31.59
C LYS A 46 -41.97 -23.49 -32.35
N ASP A 47 -41.08 -24.23 -31.71
CA ASP A 47 -40.94 -25.69 -31.68
C ASP A 47 -40.28 -26.45 -32.86
N ASN A 48 -39.30 -27.25 -32.41
CA ASN A 48 -38.82 -28.55 -32.90
C ASN A 48 -37.91 -28.60 -34.14
N GLU A 49 -36.68 -29.06 -33.91
CA GLU A 49 -36.28 -30.41 -34.34
C GLU A 49 -35.03 -30.90 -33.60
N GLU A 50 -35.18 -32.08 -32.98
CA GLU A 50 -34.11 -32.88 -32.40
C GLU A 50 -33.15 -33.36 -33.50
N SER A 51 -31.84 -33.30 -33.26
CA SER A 51 -30.91 -34.22 -33.92
C SER A 51 -29.99 -34.85 -32.88
N ASN A 52 -30.30 -36.12 -32.59
CA ASN A 52 -29.52 -37.04 -31.79
C ASN A 52 -28.15 -37.27 -32.44
N ILE A 53 -27.08 -36.98 -31.72
CA ILE A 53 -25.77 -37.63 -31.91
C ILE A 53 -25.45 -38.36 -30.61
N ASN A 54 -25.68 -39.68 -30.64
CA ASN A 54 -25.24 -40.62 -29.61
C ASN A 54 -23.71 -40.69 -29.59
N ILE A 55 -23.08 -40.29 -28.49
CA ILE A 55 -21.75 -40.78 -28.10
C ILE A 55 -21.92 -41.43 -26.73
N ASP A 56 -21.79 -42.75 -26.73
CA ASP A 56 -21.84 -43.64 -25.58
C ASP A 56 -20.63 -43.37 -24.68
N SER A 57 -20.88 -42.93 -23.44
CA SER A 57 -19.91 -43.03 -22.34
C SER A 57 -20.66 -43.26 -21.03
N SER A 58 -21.04 -44.51 -20.84
CA SER A 58 -21.57 -45.01 -19.57
C SER A 58 -20.50 -44.98 -18.47
N THR A 59 -20.94 -44.62 -17.26
CA THR A 59 -20.28 -44.75 -15.93
C THR A 59 -19.55 -43.56 -15.29
N ASN A 60 -20.10 -42.33 -15.34
CA ASN A 60 -19.65 -41.28 -14.39
C ASN A 60 -20.74 -40.34 -13.81
N ASP A 61 -22.01 -40.52 -14.16
CA ASP A 61 -23.07 -39.54 -13.84
C ASP A 61 -23.43 -39.42 -12.35
N GLY A 62 -23.13 -40.44 -11.54
CA GLY A 62 -23.41 -40.40 -10.09
C GLY A 62 -22.50 -39.46 -9.30
N ALA A 63 -21.25 -39.28 -9.74
CA ALA A 63 -20.27 -38.41 -9.07
C ALA A 63 -20.46 -36.93 -9.45
N ASN A 64 -20.81 -36.67 -10.72
CA ASN A 64 -21.03 -35.32 -11.24
C ASN A 64 -22.26 -34.63 -10.63
N ALA A 65 -23.34 -35.37 -10.33
CA ALA A 65 -24.54 -34.81 -9.71
C ALA A 65 -24.31 -34.37 -8.25
N ALA A 66 -23.53 -35.14 -7.48
CA ALA A 66 -23.18 -34.79 -6.11
C ALA A 66 -22.23 -33.59 -6.05
N ASP A 67 -21.29 -33.49 -6.99
CA ASP A 67 -20.40 -32.35 -7.14
C ASP A 67 -21.17 -31.08 -7.49
N GLN A 68 -22.10 -31.15 -8.43
CA GLN A 68 -22.98 -30.03 -8.78
C GLN A 68 -23.83 -29.60 -7.59
N ALA A 69 -24.35 -30.52 -6.78
CA ALA A 69 -25.14 -30.21 -5.58
C ALA A 69 -24.32 -29.57 -4.44
N LEU A 70 -23.05 -29.98 -4.28
CA LEU A 70 -22.14 -29.34 -3.32
C LEU A 70 -21.72 -27.95 -3.82
N VAL A 71 -21.41 -27.82 -5.10
CA VAL A 71 -21.08 -26.54 -5.74
C VAL A 71 -22.23 -25.56 -5.66
N THR A 72 -23.47 -25.97 -5.92
CA THR A 72 -24.65 -25.10 -5.76
C THR A 72 -24.85 -24.67 -4.31
N ARG A 73 -24.69 -25.59 -3.34
CA ARG A 73 -24.75 -25.26 -1.91
C ARG A 73 -23.66 -24.28 -1.47
N MET A 74 -22.45 -24.42 -2.02
CA MET A 74 -21.36 -23.46 -1.79
C MET A 74 -21.71 -22.10 -2.42
N LYS A 75 -22.12 -22.07 -3.69
CA LYS A 75 -22.50 -20.84 -4.42
C LYS A 75 -23.67 -20.10 -3.75
N GLU A 76 -24.68 -20.82 -3.22
CA GLU A 76 -25.80 -20.21 -2.49
C GLU A 76 -25.36 -19.48 -1.21
N LEU A 77 -24.41 -20.05 -0.47
CA LEU A 77 -23.90 -19.43 0.76
C LEU A 77 -22.96 -18.27 0.47
N VAL A 78 -22.09 -18.42 -0.53
CA VAL A 78 -21.26 -17.34 -1.06
C VAL A 78 -22.12 -16.14 -1.48
N ASN A 79 -23.23 -16.40 -2.17
CA ASN A 79 -24.16 -15.35 -2.62
C ASN A 79 -24.96 -14.71 -1.49
N ASN A 80 -25.32 -15.47 -0.45
CA ASN A 80 -26.02 -14.92 0.71
C ASN A 80 -25.13 -13.98 1.55
N GLU A 81 -23.81 -14.11 1.47
CA GLU A 81 -22.84 -13.20 2.11
C GLU A 81 -22.53 -11.94 1.28
N ARG A 82 -22.93 -11.89 -0.01
CA ARG A 82 -22.66 -10.73 -0.91
C ARG A 82 -23.42 -9.44 -0.54
N ASN A 83 -24.30 -9.46 0.46
CA ASN A 83 -25.17 -8.31 0.79
C ASN A 83 -24.78 -7.53 2.07
N LEU A 84 -23.72 -7.91 2.79
CA LEU A 84 -23.24 -7.11 3.92
C LEU A 84 -21.75 -7.34 4.15
N SER A 85 -20.95 -6.26 4.05
CA SER A 85 -19.51 -6.32 4.35
C SER A 85 -19.31 -6.95 5.73
N THR A 86 -18.38 -7.89 5.86
CA THR A 86 -18.01 -8.49 7.15
C THR A 86 -17.60 -7.43 8.16
N GLU A 87 -17.04 -6.32 7.70
CA GLU A 87 -16.75 -5.12 8.49
C GLU A 87 -18.03 -4.45 9.04
N ASP A 88 -19.11 -4.41 8.26
CA ASP A 88 -20.42 -3.89 8.71
C ASP A 88 -21.09 -4.83 9.70
N MET A 89 -20.92 -6.16 9.55
CA MET A 89 -21.40 -7.15 10.52
C MET A 89 -20.66 -7.04 11.86
N ILE A 90 -19.33 -6.85 11.82
CA ILE A 90 -18.51 -6.65 13.03
C ILE A 90 -18.93 -5.38 13.78
N GLN A 91 -19.31 -4.32 13.07
CA GLN A 91 -19.74 -3.06 13.68
C GLN A 91 -21.18 -3.10 14.23
N ARG A 92 -22.08 -3.89 13.63
CA ARG A 92 -23.50 -3.92 14.00
C ARG A 92 -23.85 -4.97 15.05
N LEU A 93 -23.06 -6.04 15.17
CA LEU A 93 -23.32 -7.10 16.14
C LEU A 93 -22.65 -6.78 17.49
N ASP A 94 -23.46 -6.63 18.54
CA ASP A 94 -22.97 -6.58 19.92
C ASP A 94 -22.40 -7.95 20.33
N MET A 95 -21.12 -8.17 20.00
CA MET A 95 -20.36 -9.41 20.24
C MET A 95 -20.35 -9.85 21.71
N LYS A 96 -20.59 -8.94 22.65
CA LYS A 96 -20.68 -9.21 24.09
C LYS A 96 -21.91 -10.04 24.49
N SER A 97 -22.98 -10.01 23.70
CA SER A 97 -24.26 -10.65 24.03
C SER A 97 -24.36 -12.13 23.58
N ILE A 98 -23.45 -12.58 22.72
CA ILE A 98 -23.56 -13.89 22.06
C ILE A 98 -22.93 -14.98 22.92
N LYS A 99 -23.74 -15.99 23.29
CA LYS A 99 -23.34 -17.08 24.20
C LYS A 99 -22.80 -18.32 23.51
N SER A 100 -23.05 -18.52 22.21
CA SER A 100 -22.57 -19.69 21.46
C SER A 100 -22.09 -19.28 20.07
N ILE A 101 -20.83 -19.60 19.75
CA ILE A 101 -20.20 -19.29 18.46
C ILE A 101 -20.69 -20.21 17.32
N LYS A 102 -21.27 -21.37 17.67
CA LYS A 102 -21.77 -22.36 16.70
C LYS A 102 -22.92 -21.85 15.84
N THR A 103 -23.63 -20.80 16.27
CA THR A 103 -24.69 -20.17 15.48
C THR A 103 -24.16 -19.14 14.48
N ILE A 104 -22.98 -18.55 14.76
CA ILE A 104 -22.29 -17.62 13.87
C ILE A 104 -21.51 -18.39 12.79
N THR A 105 -20.93 -19.53 13.16
CA THR A 105 -20.05 -20.34 12.32
C THR A 105 -20.82 -21.34 11.45
N LYS A 106 -21.54 -20.84 10.44
CA LYS A 106 -22.34 -21.70 9.53
C LYS A 106 -21.47 -22.55 8.60
N LEU A 107 -20.28 -22.06 8.23
CA LEU A 107 -19.37 -22.70 7.28
C LEU A 107 -18.65 -23.93 7.87
N LEU A 108 -18.55 -24.05 9.19
CA LEU A 108 -17.98 -25.23 9.85
C LEU A 108 -18.67 -26.53 9.43
N SER A 109 -19.98 -26.48 9.16
CA SER A 109 -20.76 -27.65 8.71
C SER A 109 -20.46 -28.10 7.28
N LEU A 110 -19.82 -27.24 6.48
CA LEU A 110 -19.48 -27.48 5.07
C LEU A 110 -18.01 -27.83 4.88
N LEU A 111 -17.19 -27.57 5.89
CA LEU A 111 -15.78 -27.87 5.87
C LEU A 111 -15.53 -29.37 5.69
N ASP A 112 -16.23 -30.21 6.45
CA ASP A 112 -16.07 -31.66 6.43
C ASP A 112 -16.36 -32.28 5.05
N PRO A 113 -17.50 -32.00 4.37
CA PRO A 113 -17.76 -32.56 3.05
C PRO A 113 -16.77 -32.05 1.98
N VAL A 114 -16.33 -30.79 2.04
CA VAL A 114 -15.32 -30.24 1.11
C VAL A 114 -13.97 -30.93 1.30
N LEU A 115 -13.54 -31.11 2.55
CA LEU A 115 -12.29 -31.81 2.86
C LEU A 115 -12.33 -33.27 2.44
N GLN A 116 -13.45 -33.96 2.66
CA GLN A 116 -13.64 -35.34 2.18
C GLN A 116 -13.59 -35.41 0.66
N ARG A 117 -14.19 -34.45 -0.05
CA ARG A 117 -14.13 -34.40 -1.51
C ARG A 117 -12.69 -34.19 -1.99
N ILE A 118 -11.95 -33.28 -1.39
CA ILE A 118 -10.52 -33.07 -1.69
C ILE A 118 -9.73 -34.36 -1.47
N ASP A 119 -9.96 -35.07 -0.36
CA ASP A 119 -9.29 -36.35 -0.07
C ASP A 119 -9.60 -37.42 -1.13
N THR A 120 -10.83 -37.46 -1.66
CA THR A 120 -11.15 -38.36 -2.78
C THR A 120 -10.43 -37.97 -4.08
N LEU A 121 -10.36 -36.67 -4.37
CA LEU A 121 -9.69 -36.15 -5.58
C LEU A 121 -8.17 -36.34 -5.52
N GLU A 122 -7.57 -36.17 -4.34
CA GLU A 122 -6.14 -36.40 -4.10
C GLU A 122 -5.78 -37.89 -4.24
N LYS A 123 -6.63 -38.79 -3.71
CA LYS A 123 -6.42 -40.25 -3.84
C LYS A 123 -6.58 -40.77 -5.25
N ASN A 124 -7.48 -40.18 -6.02
CA ASN A 124 -7.78 -40.65 -7.37
C ASN A 124 -6.69 -40.33 -8.39
N GLN A 125 -5.63 -39.56 -8.02
CA GLN A 125 -4.49 -39.16 -8.86
C GLN A 125 -4.74 -39.38 -10.36
N VAL A 126 -5.73 -38.69 -10.92
CA VAL A 126 -5.95 -38.78 -12.35
C VAL A 126 -4.70 -38.18 -12.97
N ASP A 127 -4.05 -38.82 -13.93
CA ASP A 127 -2.91 -38.22 -14.62
C ASP A 127 -3.44 -37.06 -15.48
N PHE A 128 -3.48 -35.85 -14.91
CA PHE A 128 -4.03 -34.64 -15.53
C PHE A 128 -3.11 -34.04 -16.61
N THR A 129 -2.08 -34.76 -17.06
CA THR A 129 -1.07 -34.18 -17.95
C THR A 129 -1.58 -33.89 -19.36
N ASN A 130 -2.77 -34.37 -19.74
CA ASN A 130 -3.26 -34.30 -21.13
C ASN A 130 -4.68 -33.76 -21.36
N ASN A 131 -5.47 -33.49 -20.32
CA ASN A 131 -6.80 -32.90 -20.51
C ASN A 131 -6.79 -31.43 -20.15
N HIS A 132 -6.78 -30.59 -21.20
CA HIS A 132 -7.16 -29.20 -21.10
C HIS A 132 -8.60 -29.16 -20.56
N TYR A 133 -8.77 -28.79 -19.29
CA TYR A 133 -10.09 -28.58 -18.74
C TYR A 133 -10.77 -27.46 -19.53
N SER A 134 -11.78 -27.82 -20.32
CA SER A 134 -12.70 -26.83 -20.86
C SER A 134 -13.37 -26.12 -19.69
N THR A 135 -13.66 -24.82 -19.85
CA THR A 135 -14.38 -23.97 -18.88
C THR A 135 -15.75 -24.49 -18.45
N THR A 136 -16.21 -25.60 -19.02
CA THR A 136 -17.48 -26.29 -18.76
C THR A 136 -17.35 -27.53 -17.87
N ASP A 137 -16.15 -27.90 -17.42
CA ASP A 137 -15.94 -29.08 -16.60
C ASP A 137 -16.35 -28.84 -15.14
N ALA A 138 -17.07 -29.80 -14.54
CA ALA A 138 -17.46 -29.78 -13.13
C ALA A 138 -16.25 -29.63 -12.18
N HIS A 139 -15.07 -30.12 -12.60
CA HIS A 139 -13.83 -29.96 -11.85
C HIS A 139 -13.31 -28.51 -11.82
N TYR A 140 -13.48 -27.76 -12.91
CA TYR A 140 -13.10 -26.35 -12.98
C TYR A 140 -13.98 -25.52 -12.04
N ASP A 141 -15.29 -25.76 -12.09
CA ASP A 141 -16.28 -25.12 -11.22
C ASP A 141 -15.97 -25.37 -9.74
N PHE A 142 -15.61 -26.60 -9.36
CA PHE A 142 -15.22 -26.93 -7.99
C PHE A 142 -13.95 -26.21 -7.52
N LEU A 143 -12.96 -26.01 -8.40
CA LEU A 143 -11.73 -25.29 -8.05
C LEU A 143 -11.98 -23.80 -7.81
N VAL A 144 -12.80 -23.17 -8.66
CA VAL A 144 -13.19 -21.77 -8.50
C VAL A 144 -13.96 -21.57 -7.20
N THR A 145 -14.95 -22.43 -6.93
CA THR A 145 -15.76 -22.34 -5.70
C THR A 145 -14.92 -22.64 -4.46
N SER A 146 -13.96 -23.57 -4.55
CA SER A 146 -13.02 -23.85 -3.47
C SER A 146 -12.15 -22.64 -3.13
N ASN A 147 -11.75 -21.85 -4.14
CA ASN A 147 -10.96 -20.63 -3.91
C ASN A 147 -11.80 -19.53 -3.26
N GLU A 148 -13.04 -19.32 -3.71
CA GLU A 148 -13.98 -18.41 -3.05
C GLU A 148 -14.19 -18.83 -1.58
N PHE A 149 -14.36 -20.12 -1.33
CA PHE A 149 -14.52 -20.67 0.02
C PHE A 149 -13.28 -20.44 0.92
N VAL A 150 -12.06 -20.47 0.38
CA VAL A 150 -10.84 -20.11 1.13
C VAL A 150 -10.88 -18.65 1.59
N SER A 151 -11.39 -17.74 0.75
CA SER A 151 -11.58 -16.33 1.12
C SER A 151 -12.61 -16.18 2.24
N GLU A 152 -13.68 -16.96 2.20
CA GLU A 152 -14.74 -16.95 3.23
C GLU A 152 -14.25 -17.50 4.57
N ILE A 153 -13.45 -18.58 4.56
CA ILE A 153 -12.79 -19.07 5.77
C ILE A 153 -11.94 -17.96 6.40
N GLY A 154 -11.23 -17.16 5.60
CA GLY A 154 -10.45 -16.02 6.09
C GLY A 154 -11.32 -14.93 6.76
N ASN A 155 -12.48 -14.65 6.19
CA ASN A 155 -13.47 -13.73 6.76
C ASN A 155 -14.04 -14.25 8.08
N GLU A 156 -14.38 -15.53 8.14
CA GLU A 156 -14.90 -16.18 9.35
C GLU A 156 -13.85 -16.21 10.47
N ILE A 157 -12.59 -16.52 10.16
CA ILE A 157 -11.47 -16.42 11.11
C ILE A 157 -11.38 -15.01 11.69
N SER A 158 -11.53 -13.97 10.86
CA SER A 158 -11.48 -12.57 11.29
C SER A 158 -12.67 -12.19 12.20
N LEU A 159 -13.85 -12.75 11.91
CA LEU A 159 -15.06 -12.57 12.70
C LEU A 159 -14.91 -13.24 14.09
N ILE A 160 -14.46 -14.50 14.12
CA ILE A 160 -14.21 -15.24 15.36
C ILE A 160 -13.12 -14.56 16.18
N HIS A 161 -12.04 -14.10 15.56
CA HIS A 161 -10.99 -13.36 16.23
C HIS A 161 -11.52 -12.08 16.91
N SER A 162 -12.40 -11.34 16.24
CA SER A 162 -13.04 -10.15 16.82
C SER A 162 -13.94 -10.51 18.01
N PHE A 163 -14.66 -11.64 17.93
CA PHE A 163 -15.42 -12.16 19.06
C PHE A 163 -14.51 -12.52 20.25
N ILE A 164 -13.43 -13.28 20.04
CA ILE A 164 -12.50 -13.69 21.09
C ILE A 164 -11.89 -12.45 21.77
N LYS A 165 -11.46 -11.45 20.98
CA LYS A 165 -10.96 -10.17 21.51
C LYS A 165 -11.98 -9.48 22.42
N SER A 166 -13.24 -9.41 22.00
CA SER A 166 -14.29 -8.76 22.80
C SER A 166 -14.54 -9.44 24.15
N GLN A 167 -14.39 -10.78 24.20
CA GLN A 167 -14.62 -11.58 25.40
C GLN A 167 -13.39 -11.59 26.33
N TYR A 168 -12.18 -11.53 25.77
CA TYR A 168 -10.93 -11.58 26.54
C TYR A 168 -10.38 -10.19 26.94
N SER A 169 -10.85 -9.11 26.31
CA SER A 169 -10.49 -7.72 26.61
C SER A 169 -10.57 -7.33 28.09
N PRO A 170 -11.57 -7.78 28.89
CA PRO A 170 -11.63 -7.45 30.32
C PRO A 170 -10.49 -8.04 31.17
N GLN A 171 -9.84 -9.10 30.69
CA GLN A 171 -8.75 -9.77 31.39
C GLN A 171 -7.39 -9.26 30.94
N PHE A 172 -7.17 -9.16 29.62
CA PHE A 172 -5.90 -8.69 29.07
C PHE A 172 -6.11 -7.92 27.76
N SER A 173 -6.28 -6.60 27.90
CA SER A 173 -6.55 -5.69 26.78
C SER A 173 -5.35 -5.49 25.85
N GLU A 174 -4.14 -5.58 26.41
CA GLU A 174 -2.89 -5.28 25.73
C GLU A 174 -2.50 -6.40 24.75
N LEU A 175 -2.96 -7.64 24.96
CA LEU A 175 -2.66 -8.77 24.07
C LEU A 175 -3.09 -8.53 22.64
N GLU A 176 -4.23 -7.85 22.44
CA GLU A 176 -4.71 -7.46 21.12
C GLU A 176 -3.73 -6.54 20.40
N THR A 177 -3.09 -5.63 21.13
CA THR A 177 -2.15 -4.67 20.54
C THR A 177 -0.82 -5.32 20.21
N ILE A 178 -0.40 -6.33 20.99
CA ILE A 178 0.89 -7.02 20.85
C ILE A 178 0.82 -8.09 19.74
N VAL A 179 -0.25 -8.87 19.70
CA VAL A 179 -0.42 -9.98 18.75
C VAL A 179 -1.59 -9.68 17.81
N VAL A 180 -1.25 -9.23 16.60
CA VAL A 180 -2.25 -8.82 15.60
C VAL A 180 -2.74 -9.98 14.74
N ASP A 181 -1.92 -11.01 14.56
CA ASP A 181 -2.26 -12.17 13.74
C ASP A 181 -3.29 -13.07 14.46
N PRO A 182 -4.44 -13.40 13.83
CA PRO A 182 -5.50 -14.17 14.48
C PRO A 182 -5.10 -15.56 14.98
N VAL A 183 -4.28 -16.27 14.20
CA VAL A 183 -3.87 -17.64 14.51
C VAL A 183 -2.85 -17.64 15.65
N GLU A 184 -1.83 -16.77 15.56
CA GLU A 184 -0.88 -16.54 16.67
C GLU A 184 -1.64 -16.13 17.95
N TYR A 185 -2.67 -15.27 17.85
CA TYR A 185 -3.47 -14.83 19.00
C TYR A 185 -4.23 -15.99 19.67
N CYS A 186 -4.91 -16.84 18.91
CA CYS A 186 -5.65 -17.97 19.46
C CYS A 186 -4.73 -19.01 20.11
N GLN A 187 -3.59 -19.32 19.50
CA GLN A 187 -2.63 -20.29 20.04
C GLN A 187 -2.01 -19.79 21.36
N THR A 188 -1.74 -18.49 21.45
CA THR A 188 -1.16 -17.88 22.66
C THR A 188 -2.16 -17.82 23.80
N LEU A 189 -3.43 -17.54 23.50
CA LEU A 189 -4.52 -17.63 24.46
C LEU A 189 -4.70 -19.04 25.03
N LEU A 190 -4.62 -20.08 24.19
CA LEU A 190 -4.72 -21.47 24.65
C LEU A 190 -3.61 -21.84 25.64
N ILE A 191 -2.40 -21.27 25.47
CA ILE A 191 -1.27 -21.50 26.38
C ILE A 191 -1.42 -20.69 27.68
N ILE A 192 -1.72 -19.40 27.58
CA ILE A 192 -1.81 -18.50 28.74
C ILE A 192 -2.98 -18.93 29.65
N GLY A 193 -4.18 -19.05 29.09
CA GLY A 193 -5.37 -19.44 29.83
C GLY A 193 -5.85 -18.37 30.82
N ASN A 194 -6.52 -18.80 31.89
CA ASN A 194 -7.02 -17.92 32.96
C ASN A 194 -5.92 -17.54 33.99
N ASP A 195 -4.83 -18.32 34.06
CA ASP A 195 -3.76 -18.14 35.05
C ASP A 195 -2.61 -17.28 34.51
N LEU A 196 -2.80 -15.96 34.52
CA LEU A 196 -1.79 -14.99 34.04
C LEU A 196 -0.49 -15.04 34.87
N GLY A 197 -0.55 -15.42 36.15
CA GLY A 197 0.61 -15.50 37.04
C GLY A 197 1.66 -16.55 36.64
N ASN A 198 1.27 -17.58 35.87
CA ASN A 198 2.18 -18.63 35.39
C ASN A 198 2.75 -18.36 33.99
N ALA A 199 2.42 -17.22 33.37
CA ALA A 199 2.94 -16.81 32.06
C ALA A 199 4.48 -16.90 31.93
N PRO A 200 5.31 -16.46 32.91
CA PRO A 200 6.77 -16.57 32.76
C PRO A 200 7.26 -18.03 32.68
N SER A 201 6.59 -18.95 33.37
CA SER A 201 6.92 -20.39 33.36
C SER A 201 6.57 -21.06 32.01
N LYS A 202 5.57 -20.54 31.29
CA LYS A 202 5.14 -21.03 29.96
C LYS A 202 5.88 -20.38 28.78
N SER A 203 6.88 -19.55 29.07
CA SER A 203 7.65 -18.82 28.04
C SER A 203 8.36 -19.72 27.03
N SER A 204 8.70 -20.96 27.40
CA SER A 204 9.29 -21.96 26.49
C SER A 204 8.32 -22.43 25.40
N GLU A 205 7.04 -22.57 25.73
CA GLU A 205 5.99 -22.96 24.78
C GLU A 205 5.60 -21.79 23.88
N LEU A 206 5.52 -20.58 24.45
CA LEU A 206 5.23 -19.35 23.70
C LEU A 206 6.31 -19.02 22.66
N LYS A 207 7.58 -19.38 22.92
CA LYS A 207 8.69 -19.20 21.96
C LYS A 207 8.51 -19.97 20.65
N LYS A 208 7.71 -21.05 20.63
CA LYS A 208 7.45 -21.82 19.40
C LYS A 208 6.53 -21.06 18.43
N ILE A 209 5.72 -20.14 18.96
CA ILE A 209 4.68 -19.44 18.21
C ILE A 209 5.09 -17.98 17.96
N ILE A 210 5.63 -17.33 18.99
CA ILE A 210 5.94 -15.90 18.97
C ILE A 210 7.45 -15.64 19.09
N THR A 211 7.92 -14.58 18.42
CA THR A 211 9.26 -13.99 18.61
C THR A 211 9.51 -13.56 20.06
N GLY A 212 10.78 -13.67 20.51
CA GLY A 212 11.19 -13.32 21.87
C GLY A 212 10.88 -11.87 22.28
N GLU A 213 10.90 -10.92 21.34
CA GLU A 213 10.57 -9.51 21.57
C GLU A 213 9.14 -9.33 22.06
N LYS A 214 8.15 -9.94 21.38
CA LYS A 214 6.75 -9.93 21.78
C LYS A 214 6.53 -10.59 23.15
N ILE A 215 7.27 -11.66 23.47
CA ILE A 215 7.16 -12.35 24.77
C ILE A 215 7.59 -11.43 25.92
N LEU A 216 8.66 -10.66 25.74
CA LEU A 216 9.12 -9.69 26.74
C LEU A 216 8.04 -8.64 27.02
N VAL A 217 7.42 -8.09 25.97
CA VAL A 217 6.35 -7.11 26.09
C VAL A 217 5.13 -7.71 26.79
N ILE A 218 4.72 -8.93 26.43
CA ILE A 218 3.61 -9.63 27.10
C ILE A 218 3.90 -9.79 28.60
N ASN A 219 5.10 -10.25 28.97
CA ASN A 219 5.46 -10.41 30.38
C ASN A 219 5.48 -9.08 31.14
N MET A 220 5.98 -8.00 30.52
CA MET A 220 5.94 -6.67 31.11
C MET A 220 4.50 -6.21 31.34
N SER A 221 3.62 -6.36 30.35
CA SER A 221 2.20 -5.99 30.49
C SER A 221 1.49 -6.83 31.55
N ILE A 222 1.79 -8.12 31.67
CA ILE A 222 1.22 -8.98 32.72
C ILE A 222 1.62 -8.52 34.12
N LEU A 223 2.86 -8.03 34.32
CA LEU A 223 3.31 -7.51 35.61
C LEU A 223 2.59 -6.21 36.01
N GLU A 224 2.20 -5.39 35.03
CA GLU A 224 1.48 -4.13 35.27
C GLU A 224 -0.02 -4.35 35.54
N LEU A 225 -0.58 -5.49 35.12
CA LEU A 225 -2.00 -5.76 35.20
C LEU A 225 -2.48 -6.14 36.59
N LYS A 226 -3.65 -5.61 36.95
CA LYS A 226 -4.42 -6.10 38.10
C LYS A 226 -5.17 -7.34 37.67
N ILE A 227 -4.75 -8.50 38.17
CA ILE A 227 -5.32 -9.80 37.81
C ILE A 227 -6.82 -9.82 38.10
N SER A 228 -7.64 -9.89 37.05
CA SER A 228 -9.07 -10.17 37.11
C SER A 228 -9.31 -11.55 36.50
N ASN A 229 -9.99 -12.43 37.23
CA ASN A 229 -10.28 -13.78 36.74
C ASN A 229 -11.62 -13.79 36.01
N LEU A 230 -11.64 -14.34 34.80
CA LEU A 230 -12.88 -14.54 34.06
C LEU A 230 -13.66 -15.75 34.61
N PRO A 231 -15.00 -15.73 34.53
CA PRO A 231 -15.81 -16.90 34.88
C PRO A 231 -15.54 -18.06 33.91
N GLN A 232 -15.46 -19.27 34.45
CA GLN A 232 -15.08 -20.47 33.71
C GLN A 232 -15.96 -20.76 32.48
N MET A 233 -17.24 -20.36 32.52
CA MET A 233 -18.16 -20.53 31.39
C MET A 233 -17.73 -19.72 30.15
N ILE A 234 -17.25 -18.49 30.35
CA ILE A 234 -16.75 -17.63 29.26
C ILE A 234 -15.42 -18.18 28.75
N MET A 235 -14.54 -18.63 29.66
CA MET A 235 -13.26 -19.21 29.29
C MET A 235 -13.41 -20.46 28.42
N ASN A 236 -14.35 -21.36 28.75
CA ASN A 236 -14.61 -22.54 27.94
C ASN A 236 -15.11 -22.16 26.53
N SER A 237 -15.95 -21.12 26.42
CA SER A 237 -16.40 -20.60 25.12
C SER A 237 -15.24 -20.04 24.29
N ILE A 238 -14.29 -19.34 24.93
CA ILE A 238 -13.06 -18.85 24.28
C ILE A 238 -12.19 -20.02 23.78
N ILE A 239 -11.98 -21.05 24.61
CA ILE A 239 -11.20 -22.22 24.23
C ILE A 239 -11.84 -22.95 23.03
N ASP A 240 -13.15 -23.13 23.05
CA ASP A 240 -13.89 -23.72 21.92
C ASP A 240 -13.74 -22.88 20.65
N ALA A 241 -13.83 -21.55 20.76
CA ALA A 241 -13.63 -20.63 19.65
C ALA A 241 -12.20 -20.73 19.07
N CYS A 242 -11.17 -20.75 19.93
CA CYS A 242 -9.79 -20.92 19.53
C CYS A 242 -9.55 -22.25 18.80
N ASN A 243 -10.16 -23.34 19.27
CA ASN A 243 -10.07 -24.64 18.62
C ASN A 243 -10.73 -24.63 17.22
N ILE A 244 -11.83 -23.90 17.05
CA ILE A 244 -12.47 -23.73 15.75
C ILE A 244 -11.56 -22.95 14.79
N VAL A 245 -10.94 -21.85 15.25
CA VAL A 245 -9.99 -21.08 14.42
C VAL A 245 -8.82 -21.94 13.94
N ILE A 246 -8.23 -22.76 14.82
CA ILE A 246 -7.12 -23.65 14.45
C ILE A 246 -7.57 -24.70 13.42
N LYS A 247 -8.78 -25.25 13.57
CA LYS A 247 -9.35 -26.19 12.58
C LYS A 247 -9.59 -25.53 11.23
N LEU A 248 -10.14 -24.31 11.22
CA LEU A 248 -10.37 -23.53 10.01
C LEU A 248 -9.06 -23.18 9.30
N ASP A 249 -8.03 -22.79 10.05
CA ASP A 249 -6.71 -22.49 9.49
C ASP A 249 -6.04 -23.74 8.88
N ALA A 250 -6.11 -24.88 9.57
CA ALA A 250 -5.60 -26.15 9.04
C ALA A 250 -6.30 -26.56 7.74
N ALA A 251 -7.63 -26.40 7.70
CA ALA A 251 -8.40 -26.67 6.49
C ALA A 251 -8.08 -25.69 5.36
N ARG A 252 -7.96 -24.39 5.66
CA ARG A 252 -7.53 -23.35 4.72
C ARG A 252 -6.19 -23.71 4.07
N ILE A 253 -5.20 -24.10 4.87
CA ILE A 253 -3.87 -24.51 4.38
C ILE A 253 -4.00 -25.73 3.45
N LYS A 254 -4.80 -26.73 3.83
CA LYS A 254 -5.02 -27.95 3.03
C LYS A 254 -5.68 -27.63 1.69
N ILE A 255 -6.72 -26.80 1.67
CA ILE A 255 -7.41 -26.38 0.44
C ILE A 255 -6.47 -25.55 -0.45
N THR A 256 -5.73 -24.59 0.11
CA THR A 256 -4.75 -23.79 -0.63
C THR A 256 -3.67 -24.69 -1.28
N LYS A 257 -3.19 -25.71 -0.56
CA LYS A 257 -2.22 -26.66 -1.10
C LYS A 257 -2.82 -27.46 -2.28
N PHE A 258 -4.03 -27.99 -2.13
CA PHE A 258 -4.73 -28.70 -3.19
C PHE A 258 -4.91 -27.83 -4.45
N ILE A 259 -5.38 -26.60 -4.30
CA ILE A 259 -5.54 -25.66 -5.43
C ILE A 259 -4.17 -25.37 -6.05
N SER A 260 -3.10 -25.26 -5.27
CA SER A 260 -1.76 -24.95 -5.81
C SER A 260 -1.21 -26.03 -6.74
N GLU A 261 -1.54 -27.30 -6.48
CA GLU A 261 -1.14 -28.42 -7.35
C GLU A 261 -1.91 -28.42 -8.67
N LYS A 262 -3.14 -27.88 -8.69
CA LYS A 262 -3.99 -27.77 -9.87
C LYS A 262 -3.98 -26.40 -10.53
N LEU A 263 -3.32 -25.40 -9.94
CA LEU A 263 -3.38 -24.04 -10.45
C LEU A 263 -2.77 -23.92 -11.86
N SER A 264 -1.82 -24.77 -12.21
CA SER A 264 -1.21 -24.77 -13.54
C SER A 264 -2.21 -24.98 -14.69
N THR A 265 -3.35 -25.64 -14.45
CA THR A 265 -4.42 -25.80 -15.45
C THR A 265 -5.38 -24.62 -15.48
N TYR A 266 -5.48 -23.87 -14.37
CA TYR A 266 -6.44 -22.78 -14.20
C TYR A 266 -5.84 -21.40 -14.54
N ALA A 267 -4.62 -21.13 -14.07
CA ALA A 267 -3.90 -19.88 -14.30
C ALA A 267 -2.43 -20.20 -14.66
N PRO A 268 -2.18 -20.72 -15.89
CA PRO A 268 -0.86 -21.18 -16.31
C PRO A 268 0.15 -20.03 -16.37
N ASN A 269 -0.24 -18.84 -16.85
CA ASN A 269 0.69 -17.72 -16.98
C ASN A 269 1.09 -17.16 -15.62
N LEU A 270 0.11 -16.96 -14.72
CA LEU A 270 0.34 -16.50 -13.36
C LEU A 270 1.24 -17.46 -12.56
N SER A 271 0.94 -18.76 -12.66
CA SER A 271 1.71 -19.82 -11.99
C SER A 271 3.15 -19.89 -12.48
N ARG A 272 3.42 -19.57 -13.75
CA ARG A 272 4.78 -19.61 -14.29
C ARG A 272 5.64 -18.47 -13.77
N ILE A 273 5.06 -17.29 -13.51
CA ILE A 273 5.80 -16.14 -13.01
C ILE A 273 6.18 -16.34 -11.54
N ILE A 274 5.22 -16.38 -10.60
CA ILE A 274 5.51 -16.34 -9.14
C ILE A 274 5.49 -17.71 -8.45
N GLY A 275 5.18 -18.77 -9.20
CA GLY A 275 4.94 -20.10 -8.65
C GLY A 275 3.50 -20.30 -8.16
N SER A 276 3.04 -21.54 -8.19
CA SER A 276 1.63 -21.89 -7.99
C SER A 276 1.14 -21.54 -6.59
N TYR A 277 1.95 -21.80 -5.55
CA TYR A 277 1.56 -21.55 -4.16
C TYR A 277 1.34 -20.05 -3.86
N CYS A 278 2.28 -19.19 -4.27
CA CYS A 278 2.16 -17.74 -4.10
C CYS A 278 0.98 -17.17 -4.92
N ALA A 279 0.74 -17.73 -6.10
CA ALA A 279 -0.38 -17.32 -6.95
C ALA A 279 -1.74 -17.66 -6.33
N VAL A 280 -1.92 -18.87 -5.76
CA VAL A 280 -3.14 -19.20 -5.01
C VAL A 280 -3.32 -18.26 -3.83
N GLN A 281 -2.27 -17.97 -3.06
CA GLN A 281 -2.38 -17.04 -1.92
C GLN A 281 -2.89 -15.65 -2.32
N LEU A 282 -2.40 -15.11 -3.44
CA LEU A 282 -2.88 -13.84 -3.97
C LEU A 282 -4.33 -13.94 -4.45
N MET A 283 -4.68 -14.99 -5.18
CA MET A 283 -6.04 -15.20 -5.67
C MET A 283 -7.04 -15.40 -4.53
N SER A 284 -6.70 -16.20 -3.52
CA SER A 284 -7.54 -16.44 -2.35
C SER A 284 -7.72 -15.21 -1.49
N TYR A 285 -6.71 -14.33 -1.39
CA TYR A 285 -6.87 -13.06 -0.69
C TYR A 285 -7.77 -12.09 -1.47
N CYS A 286 -7.63 -12.03 -2.78
CA CYS A 286 -8.50 -11.20 -3.63
C CYS A 286 -9.91 -11.78 -3.75
N GLY A 287 -10.10 -13.07 -3.50
CA GLY A 287 -11.38 -13.78 -3.60
C GLY A 287 -11.72 -14.21 -5.03
N GLY A 288 -10.72 -14.63 -5.80
CA GLY A 288 -10.84 -15.12 -7.18
C GLY A 288 -9.81 -14.51 -8.15
N LEU A 289 -9.70 -15.10 -9.34
CA LEU A 289 -8.86 -14.56 -10.43
C LEU A 289 -9.41 -13.24 -10.98
N ASP A 290 -10.73 -13.15 -11.13
CA ASP A 290 -11.44 -11.98 -11.63
C ASP A 290 -11.11 -10.73 -10.81
N LYS A 291 -11.29 -10.85 -9.48
CA LYS A 291 -11.00 -9.77 -8.53
C LYS A 291 -9.52 -9.40 -8.55
N LEU A 292 -8.63 -10.39 -8.65
CA LEU A 292 -7.20 -10.15 -8.79
C LEU A 292 -6.89 -9.33 -10.05
N ALA A 293 -7.51 -9.64 -11.19
CA ALA A 293 -7.29 -8.96 -12.47
C ALA A 293 -7.75 -7.49 -12.46
N TYR A 294 -8.82 -7.17 -11.70
CA TYR A 294 -9.29 -5.80 -11.48
C TYR A 294 -8.45 -5.00 -10.49
N THR A 295 -7.69 -5.65 -9.60
CA THR A 295 -6.86 -4.92 -8.63
C THR A 295 -5.75 -4.14 -9.34
N PRO A 296 -5.43 -2.90 -8.92
CA PRO A 296 -4.32 -2.14 -9.49
C PRO A 296 -2.98 -2.70 -9.01
N SER A 297 -1.96 -2.60 -9.86
CA SER A 297 -0.62 -3.17 -9.61
C SER A 297 0.08 -2.60 -8.37
N CYS A 298 -0.27 -1.38 -7.94
CA CYS A 298 0.28 -0.74 -6.75
C CYS A 298 -0.18 -1.41 -5.43
N ASN A 299 -1.30 -2.13 -5.44
CA ASN A 299 -1.85 -2.77 -4.25
C ASN A 299 -1.22 -4.15 -4.01
N ILE A 300 -0.80 -4.85 -5.06
CA ILE A 300 -0.27 -6.23 -5.00
C ILE A 300 0.86 -6.41 -3.96
N PRO A 301 1.90 -5.55 -3.86
CA PRO A 301 2.96 -5.74 -2.87
C PRO A 301 2.46 -5.68 -1.41
N SER A 302 1.34 -5.00 -1.18
CA SER A 302 0.73 -4.87 0.15
C SER A 302 -0.18 -6.05 0.50
N ILE A 303 -0.50 -6.91 -0.46
CA ILE A 303 -1.38 -8.07 -0.22
C ILE A 303 -0.64 -9.10 0.63
N GLY A 304 -1.27 -9.53 1.73
CA GLY A 304 -0.68 -10.46 2.68
C GLY A 304 0.31 -9.83 3.65
N THR A 305 0.46 -8.49 3.66
CA THR A 305 1.32 -7.84 4.66
C THR A 305 0.71 -7.97 6.04
N LYS A 306 1.47 -8.53 6.99
CA LYS A 306 1.11 -8.48 8.39
C LYS A 306 1.15 -7.03 8.86
N LYS A 307 0.14 -6.60 9.63
CA LYS A 307 0.11 -5.25 10.21
C LYS A 307 1.34 -5.07 11.10
N PRO A 308 2.21 -4.06 10.85
CA PRO A 308 3.41 -3.88 11.65
C PRO A 308 3.03 -3.43 13.05
N VAL A 309 3.39 -4.22 14.06
CA VAL A 309 3.26 -3.82 15.46
C VAL A 309 4.40 -2.86 15.76
N LYS A 310 4.07 -1.62 16.15
CA LYS A 310 5.06 -0.60 16.51
C LYS A 310 5.62 -0.88 17.92
N ILE A 311 6.33 -1.99 18.09
CA ILE A 311 7.00 -2.32 19.35
C ILE A 311 8.32 -1.53 19.40
N GLY A 312 8.25 -0.26 19.80
CA GLY A 312 9.37 0.61 20.24
C GLY A 312 10.44 0.98 19.20
N PHE A 313 10.89 0.05 18.39
CA PHE A 313 11.93 0.23 17.37
C PHE A 313 11.27 0.26 15.99
N GLY A 314 11.36 1.40 15.31
CA GLY A 314 10.83 1.53 13.96
C GLY A 314 11.53 0.57 13.01
N GLN A 315 10.78 -0.24 12.27
CA GLN A 315 11.34 -1.00 11.15
C GLN A 315 11.81 -0.02 10.06
N VAL A 316 13.12 0.19 9.99
CA VAL A 316 13.79 0.85 8.86
C VAL A 316 13.91 -0.20 7.76
N GLY A 317 12.99 -0.21 6.80
CA GLY A 317 13.01 -1.18 5.72
C GLY A 317 11.72 -1.24 4.90
N ILE A 318 11.59 -2.31 4.13
CA ILE A 318 10.42 -2.58 3.29
C ILE A 318 9.22 -2.87 4.20
N ARG A 319 8.24 -1.94 4.21
CA ARG A 319 6.98 -2.10 4.95
C ARG A 319 6.05 -3.14 4.31
N GLN A 320 6.12 -3.27 2.98
CA GLN A 320 5.26 -4.14 2.18
C GLN A 320 5.85 -5.55 2.04
N LYS A 321 5.90 -6.30 3.15
CA LYS A 321 6.29 -7.72 3.16
C LYS A 321 5.05 -8.62 3.01
N GLY A 322 4.50 -8.66 1.80
CA GLY A 322 3.33 -9.47 1.46
C GLY A 322 3.66 -10.88 0.93
N PHE A 323 2.68 -11.56 0.33
CA PHE A 323 2.90 -12.89 -0.29
C PHE A 323 3.93 -12.81 -1.43
N LEU A 324 3.87 -11.73 -2.22
CA LEU A 324 4.82 -11.49 -3.30
C LEU A 324 6.25 -11.34 -2.79
N TYR A 325 6.46 -10.76 -1.59
CA TYR A 325 7.79 -10.61 -1.00
C TYR A 325 8.45 -11.96 -0.68
N SER A 326 7.65 -12.95 -0.27
CA SER A 326 8.12 -14.31 0.00
C SER A 326 8.34 -15.18 -1.25
N SER A 327 8.03 -14.66 -2.44
CA SER A 327 8.30 -15.39 -3.69
C SER A 327 9.80 -15.55 -3.93
N SER A 328 10.19 -16.65 -4.59
CA SER A 328 11.59 -16.95 -4.91
C SER A 328 12.26 -15.82 -5.70
N ILE A 329 11.56 -15.28 -6.72
CA ILE A 329 12.08 -14.20 -7.59
C ILE A 329 12.53 -12.98 -6.80
N ILE A 330 11.80 -12.60 -5.75
CA ILE A 330 12.12 -11.39 -4.96
C ILE A 330 13.08 -11.72 -3.83
N SER A 331 13.00 -12.93 -3.27
CA SER A 331 13.93 -13.37 -2.23
C SER A 331 15.37 -13.49 -2.74
N GLU A 332 15.58 -13.74 -4.03
CA GLU A 332 16.90 -13.78 -4.67
C GLU A 332 17.52 -12.38 -4.85
N VAL A 333 16.70 -11.33 -4.89
CA VAL A 333 17.15 -9.96 -5.11
C VAL A 333 17.63 -9.33 -3.79
N PRO A 334 18.74 -8.55 -3.78
CA PRO A 334 19.20 -7.82 -2.59
C PRO A 334 18.16 -6.82 -2.06
N GLU A 335 18.11 -6.62 -0.73
CA GLU A 335 17.09 -5.80 -0.05
C GLU A 335 16.94 -4.37 -0.60
N ASN A 336 18.03 -3.77 -1.08
CA ASN A 336 18.03 -2.43 -1.67
C ASN A 336 17.14 -2.33 -2.91
N PHE A 337 17.04 -3.40 -3.70
CA PHE A 337 16.30 -3.45 -4.96
C PHE A 337 14.95 -4.16 -4.85
N GLN A 338 14.72 -4.92 -3.77
CA GLN A 338 13.48 -5.68 -3.55
C GLN A 338 12.20 -4.82 -3.69
N ARG A 339 12.23 -3.55 -3.25
CA ARG A 339 11.07 -2.65 -3.41
C ARG A 339 10.76 -2.34 -4.88
N GLN A 340 11.78 -2.10 -5.69
CA GLN A 340 11.61 -1.83 -7.11
C GLN A 340 11.26 -3.11 -7.86
N ALA A 341 11.88 -4.24 -7.48
CA ALA A 341 11.56 -5.56 -8.00
C ALA A 341 10.08 -5.91 -7.80
N MET A 342 9.55 -5.76 -6.59
CA MET A 342 8.12 -5.98 -6.30
C MET A 342 7.21 -5.16 -7.22
N ARG A 343 7.54 -3.89 -7.48
CA ARG A 343 6.71 -3.04 -8.37
C ARG A 343 6.72 -3.53 -9.81
N ILE A 344 7.88 -3.95 -10.32
CA ILE A 344 8.03 -4.46 -11.68
C ILE A 344 7.28 -5.79 -11.82
N VAL A 345 7.48 -6.70 -10.88
CA VAL A 345 6.81 -8.01 -10.88
C VAL A 345 5.30 -7.81 -10.78
N SER A 346 4.79 -6.99 -9.85
CA SER A 346 3.34 -6.74 -9.72
C SER A 346 2.68 -6.25 -11.00
N GLY A 347 3.34 -5.36 -11.75
CA GLY A 347 2.82 -4.88 -13.03
C GLY A 347 2.68 -5.99 -14.06
N LYS A 348 3.72 -6.82 -14.21
CA LYS A 348 3.72 -7.95 -15.16
C LYS A 348 2.84 -9.12 -14.71
N LEU A 349 2.78 -9.36 -13.41
CA LEU A 349 1.91 -10.35 -12.78
C LEU A 349 0.44 -10.08 -13.08
N LEU A 350 0.01 -8.83 -12.96
CA LEU A 350 -1.37 -8.44 -13.22
C LEU A 350 -1.74 -8.57 -14.70
N LEU A 351 -0.80 -8.30 -15.62
CA LEU A 351 -1.00 -8.57 -17.04
C LEU A 351 -1.20 -10.06 -17.30
N ALA A 352 -0.40 -10.93 -16.68
CA ALA A 352 -0.58 -12.37 -16.77
C ALA A 352 -1.91 -12.84 -16.18
N ALA A 353 -2.33 -12.30 -15.02
CA ALA A 353 -3.63 -12.59 -14.43
C ALA A 353 -4.80 -12.22 -15.36
N ARG A 354 -4.70 -11.09 -16.07
CA ARG A 354 -5.70 -10.64 -17.04
C ARG A 354 -5.74 -11.51 -18.30
N MET A 355 -4.59 -12.00 -18.76
CA MET A 355 -4.53 -12.94 -19.88
C MET A 355 -5.12 -14.30 -19.50
N ASP A 356 -4.82 -14.79 -18.30
CA ASP A 356 -5.40 -16.04 -17.77
C ASP A 356 -6.93 -15.91 -17.63
N LEU A 357 -7.44 -14.77 -17.16
CA LEU A 357 -8.88 -14.50 -17.07
C LEU A 357 -9.56 -14.46 -18.46
N ALA A 358 -8.89 -13.87 -19.45
CA ALA A 358 -9.40 -13.80 -20.82
C ALA A 358 -9.34 -15.16 -21.54
N GLY A 359 -8.62 -16.15 -21.01
CA GLY A 359 -8.39 -17.45 -21.65
C GLY A 359 -7.53 -17.39 -22.92
N SER A 360 -6.89 -16.26 -23.20
CA SER A 360 -5.98 -16.12 -24.34
C SER A 360 -4.58 -16.63 -23.96
N ASN A 361 -4.04 -17.57 -24.73
CA ASN A 361 -2.76 -18.26 -24.47
C ASN A 361 -2.74 -19.16 -23.21
N SER A 362 -3.58 -20.19 -23.20
CA SER A 362 -3.64 -21.22 -22.14
C SER A 362 -2.39 -22.12 -22.07
N ASP A 363 -1.50 -22.06 -23.08
CA ASP A 363 -0.26 -22.85 -23.11
C ASP A 363 0.81 -22.39 -22.09
N GLY A 364 0.59 -21.25 -21.41
CA GLY A 364 1.56 -20.69 -20.46
C GLY A 364 2.78 -20.01 -21.12
N SER A 365 2.81 -19.94 -22.45
CA SER A 365 3.91 -19.34 -23.23
C SER A 365 4.12 -17.86 -22.93
N PHE A 366 3.03 -17.12 -22.65
CA PHE A 366 3.08 -15.72 -22.24
C PHE A 366 3.72 -15.56 -20.86
N GLY A 367 3.41 -16.44 -19.91
CA GLY A 367 4.03 -16.49 -18.59
C GLY A 367 5.56 -16.68 -18.67
N ILE A 368 6.03 -17.54 -19.58
CA ILE A 368 7.48 -17.76 -19.78
C ILE A 368 8.15 -16.49 -20.33
N LYS A 369 7.59 -15.89 -21.38
CA LYS A 369 8.13 -14.65 -21.98
C LYS A 369 8.19 -13.51 -20.97
N THR A 370 7.12 -13.31 -20.19
CA THR A 370 7.06 -12.26 -19.18
C THR A 370 8.02 -12.50 -18.03
N LEU A 371 8.25 -13.75 -17.64
CA LEU A 371 9.28 -14.13 -16.66
C LEU A 371 10.68 -13.75 -17.16
N GLU A 372 11.02 -14.07 -18.40
CA GLU A 372 12.30 -13.68 -19.01
C GLU A 372 12.48 -12.15 -19.04
N GLU A 373 11.43 -11.40 -19.38
CA GLU A 373 11.45 -9.93 -19.32
C GLU A 373 11.68 -9.40 -17.90
N ILE A 374 11.04 -10.01 -16.90
CA ILE A 374 11.23 -9.66 -15.49
C ILE A 374 12.70 -9.91 -15.10
N GLN A 375 13.24 -11.09 -15.38
CA GLN A 375 14.62 -11.44 -15.06
C GLN A 375 15.62 -10.48 -15.71
N LYS A 376 15.47 -10.19 -17.01
CA LYS A 376 16.31 -9.21 -17.72
C LYS A 376 16.26 -7.82 -17.08
N LYS A 377 15.08 -7.37 -16.64
CA LYS A 377 14.92 -6.08 -15.95
C LYS A 377 15.56 -6.09 -14.56
N LEU A 378 15.41 -7.17 -13.80
CA LEU A 378 16.02 -7.30 -12.48
C LEU A 378 17.55 -7.34 -12.56
N GLU A 379 18.09 -8.08 -13.52
CA GLU A 379 19.53 -8.14 -13.78
C GLU A 379 20.07 -6.75 -14.13
N LYS A 380 19.41 -6.02 -15.04
CA LYS A 380 19.78 -4.65 -15.40
C LYS A 380 19.71 -3.68 -14.22
N LEU A 381 18.78 -3.87 -13.28
CA LEU A 381 18.69 -3.04 -12.07
C LEU A 381 19.81 -3.32 -11.08
N MET A 382 20.26 -4.58 -11.01
CA MET A 382 21.34 -5.00 -10.13
C MET A 382 22.72 -4.66 -10.70
N ALA A 383 22.82 -4.48 -12.02
CA ALA A 383 24.05 -4.07 -12.67
C ALA A 383 24.49 -2.68 -12.18
N PRO A 384 25.75 -2.52 -11.71
CA PRO A 384 26.27 -1.22 -11.34
C PRO A 384 26.35 -0.31 -12.59
N PRO A 385 26.24 1.02 -12.41
CA PRO A 385 26.44 1.94 -13.52
C PRO A 385 27.85 1.82 -14.07
N ASP A 386 27.99 1.98 -15.39
CA ASP A 386 29.30 2.00 -16.03
C ASP A 386 30.18 3.09 -15.42
N ASN A 387 31.45 2.76 -15.17
CA ASN A 387 32.40 3.67 -14.58
C ASN A 387 32.76 4.77 -15.59
N VAL A 388 32.07 5.91 -15.53
CA VAL A 388 32.48 7.11 -16.25
C VAL A 388 33.74 7.65 -15.56
N GLY A 389 34.88 7.62 -16.27
CA GLY A 389 36.15 8.14 -15.77
C GLY A 389 36.05 9.61 -15.32
N PRO A 390 37.07 10.12 -14.60
CA PRO A 390 37.05 11.48 -14.08
C PRO A 390 36.85 12.49 -15.21
N LYS A 391 35.82 13.33 -15.09
CA LYS A 391 35.58 14.43 -16.04
C LYS A 391 36.75 15.41 -15.96
N ALA A 392 37.46 15.60 -17.07
CA ALA A 392 38.55 16.57 -17.15
C ALA A 392 38.03 17.97 -16.84
N LEU A 393 38.82 18.73 -16.07
CA LEU A 393 38.52 20.14 -15.81
C LEU A 393 38.56 20.92 -17.13
N PRO A 394 37.71 21.96 -17.28
CA PRO A 394 37.83 22.87 -18.40
C PRO A 394 39.21 23.52 -18.37
N ILE A 395 39.79 23.74 -19.56
CA ILE A 395 41.08 24.39 -19.72
C ILE A 395 41.02 25.76 -19.03
N PRO A 396 41.99 26.12 -18.16
CA PRO A 396 42.07 27.44 -17.54
C PRO A 396 42.37 28.51 -18.60
N ILE A 397 41.32 28.99 -19.27
CA ILE A 397 41.37 30.09 -20.23
C ILE A 397 40.65 31.27 -19.59
N ASP A 398 41.38 32.36 -19.36
CA ASP A 398 40.83 33.61 -18.84
C ASP A 398 39.97 34.29 -19.91
N LYS A 399 38.70 33.89 -19.98
CA LYS A 399 37.72 34.53 -20.86
C LYS A 399 37.33 35.90 -20.30
N THR A 400 37.21 36.90 -21.17
CA THR A 400 36.70 38.21 -20.78
C THR A 400 35.27 38.09 -20.25
N SER A 401 34.99 38.72 -19.09
CA SER A 401 33.68 38.61 -18.46
C SER A 401 32.59 39.34 -19.24
N LYS A 402 31.44 38.69 -19.45
CA LYS A 402 30.26 39.33 -20.05
C LYS A 402 29.65 40.32 -19.03
N LYS A 403 29.72 41.62 -19.31
CA LYS A 403 29.13 42.67 -18.45
C LYS A 403 27.62 42.76 -18.69
N ARG A 404 26.81 42.38 -17.69
CA ARG A 404 25.33 42.45 -17.76
C ARG A 404 24.78 43.36 -16.66
N GLY A 405 23.89 44.29 -17.02
CA GLY A 405 23.32 45.29 -16.09
C GLY A 405 21.85 45.05 -15.69
N GLY A 406 21.23 43.96 -16.14
CA GLY A 406 19.78 43.75 -15.97
C GLY A 406 19.33 43.50 -14.53
N ARG A 407 18.04 43.76 -14.24
CA ARG A 407 17.43 43.59 -12.90
C ARG A 407 17.60 42.17 -12.32
N ARG A 408 17.43 41.13 -13.15
CA ARG A 408 17.64 39.73 -12.75
C ARG A 408 19.10 39.46 -12.37
N PHE A 409 20.03 39.93 -13.20
CA PHE A 409 21.46 39.76 -12.97
C PHE A 409 21.95 40.55 -11.75
N ARG A 410 21.43 41.76 -11.52
CA ARG A 410 21.71 42.54 -10.31
C ARG A 410 21.23 41.82 -9.06
N LYS A 411 20.01 41.26 -9.06
CA LYS A 411 19.48 40.45 -7.94
C LYS A 411 20.31 39.17 -7.70
N MET A 412 20.83 38.54 -8.76
CA MET A 412 21.73 37.39 -8.63
C MET A 412 23.08 37.80 -8.03
N LYS A 413 23.67 38.90 -8.51
CA LYS A 413 24.92 39.47 -8.01
C LYS A 413 24.80 39.92 -6.55
N GLU A 414 23.68 40.54 -6.16
CA GLU A 414 23.36 40.93 -4.79
C GLU A 414 23.39 39.75 -3.80
N LYS A 415 23.13 38.50 -4.25
CA LYS A 415 23.22 37.31 -3.39
C LYS A 415 24.65 36.89 -3.06
N TYR A 416 25.59 37.14 -3.97
CA TYR A 416 26.99 36.69 -3.85
C TYR A 416 27.95 37.82 -3.50
N GLN A 417 27.57 39.07 -3.76
CA GLN A 417 28.39 40.22 -3.48
C GLN A 417 28.37 40.54 -1.98
N MET A 418 29.53 40.92 -1.44
CA MET A 418 29.65 41.44 -0.07
C MET A 418 28.68 42.60 0.15
N THR A 419 27.92 42.52 1.23
CA THR A 419 26.97 43.57 1.61
C THR A 419 27.71 44.83 2.03
N ASP A 420 27.05 45.99 1.96
CA ASP A 420 27.70 47.24 2.37
C ASP A 420 28.02 47.27 3.88
N LEU A 421 27.25 46.54 4.70
CA LEU A 421 27.57 46.30 6.11
C LEU A 421 28.83 45.46 6.25
N GLN A 422 28.95 44.33 5.54
CA GLN A 422 30.17 43.52 5.54
C GLN A 422 31.38 44.29 4.99
N LYS A 423 31.20 45.15 3.98
CA LYS A 423 32.26 46.04 3.50
C LYS A 423 32.68 47.07 4.55
N ALA A 424 31.76 47.55 5.39
CA ALA A 424 32.07 48.44 6.50
C ALA A 424 32.74 47.67 7.66
N GLN A 425 32.31 46.45 7.91
CA GLN A 425 32.96 45.55 8.87
C GLN A 425 34.41 45.26 8.49
N ASN A 426 34.68 45.02 7.19
CA ASN A 426 36.03 44.79 6.67
C ASN A 426 36.91 46.07 6.63
N ARG A 427 36.41 47.23 7.05
CA ARG A 427 37.19 48.48 7.13
C ARG A 427 37.58 48.71 8.58
N MET A 428 38.88 48.83 8.84
CA MET A 428 39.44 49.05 10.17
C MET A 428 39.89 50.52 10.32
N VAL A 429 39.73 51.10 11.51
CA VAL A 429 40.25 52.44 11.80
C VAL A 429 41.70 52.32 12.23
N PHE A 430 42.59 53.00 11.52
CA PHE A 430 43.98 53.02 11.90
C PHE A 430 44.20 53.71 13.25
N GLY A 431 44.94 53.05 14.15
CA GLY A 431 45.35 53.61 15.44
C GLY A 431 44.29 53.60 16.54
N LYS A 432 43.18 52.87 16.38
CA LYS A 432 42.16 52.65 17.42
C LYS A 432 41.87 51.16 17.55
N GLU A 433 41.60 50.71 18.78
CA GLU A 433 41.08 49.37 19.05
C GLU A 433 39.68 49.21 18.43
N GLU A 434 39.35 47.99 17.99
CA GLU A 434 38.09 47.70 17.33
C GLU A 434 36.99 47.33 18.33
N ASP A 435 35.75 47.67 18.01
CA ASP A 435 34.61 47.14 18.75
C ASP A 435 34.45 45.65 18.38
N THR A 436 34.61 44.76 19.36
CA THR A 436 34.43 43.31 19.18
C THR A 436 33.13 42.83 19.81
N VAL A 437 32.48 41.87 19.17
CA VAL A 437 31.38 41.11 19.77
C VAL A 437 31.84 39.67 19.95
N MET A 438 31.65 39.16 21.16
CA MET A 438 31.88 37.76 21.47
C MET A 438 30.77 36.91 20.86
N THR A 439 31.15 35.90 20.08
CA THR A 439 30.20 34.91 19.59
C THR A 439 29.73 33.98 20.70
N GLU A 440 28.63 33.26 20.47
CA GLU A 440 28.18 32.17 21.34
C GLU A 440 29.24 31.07 21.53
N PHE A 441 30.22 30.99 20.62
CA PHE A 441 31.36 30.06 20.66
C PHE A 441 32.59 30.63 21.38
N GLY A 442 32.54 31.89 21.85
CA GLY A 442 33.64 32.53 22.58
C GLY A 442 34.71 33.20 21.71
N ASP A 443 34.58 33.15 20.39
CA ASP A 443 35.47 33.85 19.47
C ASP A 443 35.08 35.34 19.36
N GLU A 444 36.09 36.21 19.32
CA GLU A 444 35.95 37.65 19.11
C GLU A 444 35.77 37.97 17.62
N ILE A 445 34.62 38.57 17.26
CA ILE A 445 34.40 39.12 15.91
C ILE A 445 34.53 40.64 15.97
N GLY A 446 35.53 41.17 15.26
CA GLY A 446 35.69 42.60 15.02
C GLY A 446 34.56 43.17 14.14
N LEU A 447 33.99 44.28 14.58
CA LEU A 447 32.94 44.99 13.86
C LEU A 447 33.48 46.08 12.92
N GLY A 448 34.79 46.37 12.97
CA GLY A 448 35.44 47.42 12.19
C GLY A 448 34.65 48.73 12.21
N MET A 449 34.43 49.32 11.03
CA MET A 449 33.66 50.56 10.87
C MET A 449 32.14 50.37 10.97
N ALA A 450 31.62 49.14 10.96
CA ALA A 450 30.20 48.88 11.17
C ALA A 450 29.77 49.13 12.63
N GLY A 451 30.71 49.00 13.58
CA GLY A 451 30.52 49.36 15.00
C GLY A 451 30.39 50.87 15.24
N ARG A 452 30.89 51.72 14.32
CA ARG A 452 30.97 53.17 14.51
C ARG A 452 29.63 53.90 14.62
N ASN A 453 28.52 53.29 14.18
CA ASN A 453 27.17 53.86 14.42
C ASN A 453 26.66 53.61 15.86
N SER A 454 27.43 52.90 16.69
CA SER A 454 27.25 52.80 18.15
C SER A 454 27.80 54.04 18.89
N MET A 455 28.11 55.12 18.15
CA MET A 455 28.59 56.42 18.68
C MET A 455 27.52 57.22 19.46
N LEU A 456 26.37 56.61 19.78
CA LEU A 456 25.32 57.19 20.62
C LEU A 456 25.04 56.35 21.89
N GLY A 457 26.06 55.68 22.44
CA GLY A 457 26.06 55.14 23.81
C GLY A 457 24.94 54.16 24.18
N THR A 458 24.19 53.69 23.20
CA THR A 458 23.07 52.75 23.34
C THR A 458 23.53 51.53 22.57
N GLY A 459 24.00 50.49 23.27
CA GLY A 459 24.75 49.34 22.75
C GLY A 459 24.06 48.46 21.69
N ASN A 460 23.11 48.97 20.92
CA ASN A 460 22.39 48.28 19.86
C ASN A 460 22.66 48.94 18.50
N ILE A 461 23.37 48.23 17.63
CA ILE A 461 23.58 48.63 16.23
C ILE A 461 22.25 48.49 15.47
N ARG A 462 21.52 49.59 15.28
CA ARG A 462 20.38 49.63 14.36
C ARG A 462 20.87 49.84 12.93
N ALA A 463 21.47 48.80 12.34
CA ALA A 463 21.68 48.80 10.90
C ALA A 463 20.34 48.58 10.20
N VAL A 464 20.01 49.40 9.19
CA VAL A 464 18.92 49.12 8.25
C VAL A 464 19.36 47.91 7.42
N GLY A 465 19.14 46.71 7.97
CA GLY A 465 19.43 45.47 7.28
C GLY A 465 18.61 45.43 6.00
N ASN A 466 19.27 45.33 4.85
CA ASN A 466 18.59 45.04 3.61
C ASN A 466 17.86 43.71 3.77
N THR A 467 16.52 43.75 3.92
CA THR A 467 15.63 42.58 4.08
C THR A 467 15.67 41.58 2.90
N LYS A 468 16.47 41.90 1.88
CA LYS A 468 16.63 41.22 0.60
C LYS A 468 17.65 40.07 0.63
N ILE A 469 18.50 40.00 1.66
CA ILE A 469 19.54 38.97 1.82
C ILE A 469 19.16 38.03 2.96
N LYS A 470 17.98 37.43 2.84
CA LYS A 470 17.61 36.28 3.67
C LYS A 470 18.07 35.02 2.96
N HIS A 471 18.63 34.08 3.70
CA HIS A 471 18.93 32.75 3.16
C HIS A 471 17.63 32.14 2.63
N SER A 472 17.59 31.86 1.33
CA SER A 472 16.46 31.21 0.69
C SER A 472 16.72 29.71 0.66
N LEU A 473 15.72 28.92 1.05
CA LEU A 473 15.81 27.47 1.01
C LEU A 473 15.92 26.97 -0.44
N SER A 474 16.66 25.88 -0.63
CA SER A 474 16.73 25.19 -1.93
C SER A 474 15.34 24.77 -2.39
N LYS A 475 15.10 24.75 -3.71
CA LYS A 475 13.84 24.25 -4.29
C LYS A 475 13.49 22.85 -3.75
N LYS A 476 14.49 21.97 -3.59
CA LYS A 476 14.30 20.63 -2.99
C LYS A 476 13.81 20.70 -1.54
N MET A 477 14.40 21.57 -0.73
CA MET A 477 14.00 21.75 0.67
C MET A 477 12.61 22.38 0.77
N ASN A 478 12.31 23.40 -0.04
CA ASN A 478 10.99 24.01 -0.10
C ASN A 478 9.91 23.00 -0.48
N ASN A 479 10.17 22.16 -1.49
CA ASN A 479 9.22 21.12 -1.87
C ASN A 479 9.03 20.09 -0.74
N ARG A 480 10.11 19.74 -0.03
CA ARG A 480 10.03 18.81 1.11
C ARG A 480 9.22 19.39 2.27
N LEU A 481 9.41 20.67 2.60
CA LEU A 481 8.66 21.34 3.65
C LEU A 481 7.18 21.49 3.27
N LYS A 482 6.90 21.91 2.03
CA LYS A 482 5.52 21.97 1.53
C LYS A 482 4.81 20.62 1.59
N GLY A 483 5.52 19.53 1.25
CA GLY A 483 4.99 18.17 1.38
C GLY A 483 4.73 17.78 2.83
N ALA A 484 5.63 18.14 3.76
CA ALA A 484 5.42 17.90 5.18
C ALA A 484 4.17 18.64 5.71
N ASP A 485 3.95 19.89 5.27
CA ASP A 485 2.79 20.68 5.68
C ASP A 485 1.46 20.08 5.15
N SER A 486 1.45 19.52 3.93
CA SER A 486 0.27 18.80 3.40
C SER A 486 0.00 17.48 4.12
N ASP A 487 1.04 16.78 4.57
CA ASP A 487 0.90 15.49 5.26
C ASP A 487 0.28 15.68 6.66
N VAL A 488 0.54 16.80 7.34
CA VAL A 488 -0.05 17.11 8.67
C VAL A 488 -1.58 17.20 8.62
N LEU A 489 -2.17 17.65 7.50
CA LEU A 489 -3.63 17.66 7.30
C LEU A 489 -4.21 16.27 7.04
N THR A 490 -3.40 15.32 6.58
CA THR A 490 -3.82 13.97 6.18
C THR A 490 -3.65 12.94 7.30
N ILE A 491 -2.75 13.19 8.26
CA ILE A 491 -2.48 12.32 9.41
C ILE A 491 -3.70 12.14 10.34
N GLY A 492 -4.64 13.09 10.36
CA GLY A 492 -5.90 12.96 11.11
C GLY A 492 -6.82 11.85 10.61
N SER A 493 -6.64 11.37 9.37
CA SER A 493 -7.51 10.36 8.74
C SER A 493 -6.90 8.95 8.70
N LEU A 494 -5.56 8.83 8.73
CA LEU A 494 -4.87 7.54 8.64
C LEU A 494 -4.77 6.78 9.98
N GLY A 495 -5.16 7.43 11.09
CA GLY A 495 -5.13 6.83 12.42
C GLY A 495 -6.28 5.87 12.69
N HIS A 496 -7.48 6.12 12.16
CA HIS A 496 -8.69 5.33 12.38
C HIS A 496 -9.63 5.60 11.19
N HIS A 497 -9.91 4.60 10.35
CA HIS A 497 -11.20 4.56 9.62
C HIS A 497 -12.30 4.20 10.63
N TYR A 498 -12.45 5.05 11.66
CA TYR A 498 -13.64 5.12 12.50
C TYR A 498 -14.23 6.48 12.24
N GLY A 499 -15.47 6.46 11.73
CA GLY A 499 -16.25 7.65 11.55
C GLY A 499 -16.36 8.43 12.86
N SER A 500 -15.82 9.64 12.85
CA SER A 500 -16.41 10.73 13.59
C SER A 500 -16.74 11.80 12.57
N LYS A 501 -18.03 11.94 12.26
CA LYS A 501 -18.55 13.10 11.56
C LYS A 501 -18.32 14.31 12.47
N HIS A 502 -17.26 15.05 12.23
CA HIS A 502 -17.18 16.44 12.66
C HIS A 502 -16.85 17.33 11.46
N LEU A 503 -17.94 17.84 10.88
CA LEU A 503 -17.98 19.10 10.15
C LEU A 503 -17.43 20.20 11.05
N THR A 504 -16.41 20.92 10.58
CA THR A 504 -16.45 22.38 10.43
C THR A 504 -15.34 22.81 9.49
N ASN A 505 -15.74 23.31 8.32
CA ASN A 505 -14.83 23.93 7.36
C ASN A 505 -14.15 25.14 8.00
N VAL A 506 -12.84 25.07 8.15
CA VAL A 506 -12.01 26.23 8.57
C VAL A 506 -12.20 27.40 7.60
N ASP A 507 -12.53 27.11 6.33
CA ASP A 507 -12.84 28.11 5.31
C ASP A 507 -14.08 28.96 5.65
N ASP A 508 -15.10 28.40 6.32
CA ASP A 508 -16.27 29.17 6.77
C ASP A 508 -15.91 30.09 7.95
N LEU A 509 -14.98 29.66 8.81
CA LEU A 509 -14.54 30.46 9.94
C LEU A 509 -13.63 31.61 9.49
N VAL A 510 -12.73 31.36 8.53
CA VAL A 510 -11.90 32.39 7.88
C VAL A 510 -12.76 33.38 7.10
N ASN A 511 -13.80 32.91 6.40
CA ASN A 511 -14.73 33.78 5.69
C ASN A 511 -15.64 34.57 6.66
N SER A 512 -16.01 34.02 7.81
CA SER A 512 -16.76 34.74 8.85
C SER A 512 -15.93 35.86 9.50
N LEU A 513 -14.63 35.62 9.71
CA LEU A 513 -13.71 36.60 10.29
C LEU A 513 -13.39 37.74 9.30
N LYS A 514 -13.30 37.43 8.00
CA LYS A 514 -13.18 38.45 6.95
C LYS A 514 -14.44 39.31 6.85
N ARG A 515 -15.64 38.72 6.92
CA ARG A 515 -16.91 39.48 6.90
C ARG A 515 -17.06 40.40 8.13
N LYS A 516 -16.54 40.02 9.30
CA LYS A 516 -16.54 40.87 10.50
C LYS A 516 -15.55 42.04 10.44
N ALA A 517 -14.55 42.01 9.55
CA ALA A 517 -13.59 43.10 9.38
C ALA A 517 -14.09 44.20 8.43
N ASP A 518 -15.12 43.92 7.62
CA ASP A 518 -15.63 44.81 6.56
C ASP A 518 -16.93 45.56 6.94
N GLU A 519 -17.37 45.54 8.20
CA GLU A 519 -18.49 46.40 8.64
C GLU A 519 -18.05 47.87 8.82
N PRO A 520 -18.69 48.85 8.14
CA PRO A 520 -18.36 50.25 8.30
C PRO A 520 -18.88 50.80 9.64
N VAL A 521 -17.98 51.35 10.45
CA VAL A 521 -18.29 52.07 11.71
C VAL A 521 -19.20 53.27 11.41
N GLY A 522 -20.50 53.10 11.67
CA GLY A 522 -21.52 54.13 11.56
C GLY A 522 -21.42 55.18 12.67
N ASN A 523 -21.49 56.45 12.26
CA ASN A 523 -21.45 57.66 13.08
C ASN A 523 -22.52 57.70 14.19
N GLU A 524 -22.11 57.54 15.46
CA GLU A 524 -22.86 58.05 16.62
C GLU A 524 -22.33 59.43 17.02
N LYS A 525 -22.75 60.47 16.28
CA LYS A 525 -22.78 61.85 16.79
C LYS A 525 -24.00 62.57 16.23
N LYS A 526 -25.09 62.60 17.01
CA LYS A 526 -26.06 63.71 17.15
C LYS A 526 -27.32 63.20 17.84
N ARG A 527 -27.52 63.59 19.11
CA ARG A 527 -28.74 64.25 19.63
C ARG A 527 -28.70 64.30 21.16
N LEU A 528 -28.06 65.35 21.66
CA LEU A 528 -28.47 66.04 22.87
C LEU A 528 -28.86 67.45 22.42
N HIS A 529 -30.15 67.70 22.21
CA HIS A 529 -30.87 68.94 22.53
C HIS A 529 -32.27 68.92 21.92
N ASN A 530 -33.22 69.21 22.82
CA ASN A 530 -34.67 69.40 22.69
C ASN A 530 -35.54 68.16 22.55
#